data_AF-A0A520HHJ1-F1
#
_entry.id   AF-A0A520HHJ1-F1
#
_cell.length_a   1.000
_cell.length_b   1.000
_cell.length_c   1.000
_cell.angle_alpha   90.00
_cell.angle_beta   90.00
_cell.angle_gamma   90.00
#
_symmetry.space_group_name_H-M   'P 1'
#
loop_
_entity.id
_entity.type
_entity.pdbx_description
1 polymer ?
#
loop_
_entity_poly.entity_id
_entity_poly.type
_entity_poly.pdbx_seq_one_letter_code
_entity_poly.pdbx_strand_id
1 'polypeptide(L)' 'MMEGKSKDLSLLRLRPDLLRYAPDVAARFGITAQEADTYAADEERLDHGVDAEEEADVDEGQLAAE' A
#
# COMPACT_ATOMS: atom_id res chain seq x y z
N MET A 1 -3.34 2.28 16.51
CA MET A 1 -4.19 2.40 15.31
C MET A 1 -3.31 2.37 14.06
N MET A 2 -2.68 1.22 13.77
CA MET A 2 -1.75 1.03 12.63
C MET A 2 -2.24 -0.03 11.64
N GLU A 3 -3.23 -0.84 12.02
CA GLU A 3 -3.71 -2.00 11.25
C GLU A 3 -4.53 -1.60 10.01
N GLY A 4 -5.22 -0.45 10.05
CA GLY A 4 -6.01 0.05 8.91
C GLY A 4 -5.15 0.36 7.67
N LYS A 5 -4.04 1.08 7.85
CA LYS A 5 -3.17 1.52 6.74
C LYS A 5 -2.49 0.35 6.01
N SER A 6 -2.06 -0.67 6.75
CA SER A 6 -1.40 -1.85 6.17
C SER A 6 -2.36 -2.71 5.34
N LYS A 7 -3.62 -2.83 5.79
CA LYS A 7 -4.65 -3.56 5.05
C LYS A 7 -4.98 -2.88 3.73
N ASP A 8 -5.12 -1.56 3.72
CA ASP A 8 -5.41 -0.79 2.52
C ASP A 8 -4.28 -0.95 1.48
N LEU A 9 -3.03 -0.91 1.93
CA LEU A 9 -1.86 -1.15 1.07
C LEU A 9 -1.87 -2.56 0.46
N SER A 10 -2.18 -3.58 1.27
CA SER A 10 -2.25 -4.97 0.82
C SER A 10 -3.34 -5.16 -0.23
N LEU A 11 -4.49 -4.49 -0.07
CA LEU A 11 -5.58 -4.55 -1.05
C LEU A 11 -5.21 -3.85 -2.36
N LEU A 12 -4.47 -2.74 -2.32
CA LEU A 12 -4.00 -2.06 -3.52
C LEU A 12 -3.02 -2.93 -4.32
N ARG A 13 -2.07 -3.60 -3.64
CA ARG A 13 -1.13 -4.53 -4.28
C ARG A 13 -1.80 -5.75 -4.89
N LEU A 14 -2.92 -6.22 -4.31
CA LEU A 14 -3.62 -7.42 -4.78
C LEU A 14 -4.40 -7.23 -6.10
N ARG A 15 -4.84 -6.00 -6.41
CA ARG A 15 -5.67 -5.71 -7.59
C ARG A 15 -5.02 -6.11 -8.92
N PRO A 16 -3.78 -5.71 -9.25
CA PRO A 16 -3.14 -6.12 -10.50
C PRO A 16 -2.93 -7.64 -10.56
N ASP A 17 -2.63 -8.29 -9.44
CA ASP A 17 -2.45 -9.74 -9.37
C ASP A 17 -3.74 -10.52 -9.64
N LEU A 18 -4.88 -10.03 -9.14
CA LEU A 18 -6.17 -10.65 -9.45
C LEU A 18 -6.48 -10.60 -10.95
N LEU A 19 -6.16 -9.50 -11.64
CA LEU A 19 -6.30 -9.45 -13.11
C LEU A 19 -5.37 -10.45 -13.81
N ARG A 20 -4.13 -10.63 -13.31
CA ARG A 20 -3.11 -11.47 -13.93
C ARG A 20 -3.36 -12.97 -13.71
N TYR A 21 -3.79 -13.35 -12.51
CA TYR A 21 -3.83 -14.75 -12.08
C TYR A 21 -5.24 -15.29 -11.80
N ALA A 22 -6.24 -14.44 -11.57
CA ALA A 22 -7.60 -14.86 -11.20
C ALA A 22 -8.68 -13.92 -11.80
N PRO A 23 -8.78 -13.81 -13.13
CA PRO A 23 -9.68 -12.84 -13.79
C PRO A 23 -11.16 -13.08 -13.47
N ASP A 24 -11.57 -14.32 -13.20
CA ASP A 24 -12.93 -14.66 -12.77
C ASP A 24 -13.23 -14.15 -11.35
N VAL A 25 -12.22 -14.14 -10.47
CA VAL A 25 -12.32 -13.54 -9.13
C VAL A 25 -12.29 -12.02 -9.24
N ALA A 26 -11.39 -11.44 -10.04
CA ALA A 26 -11.32 -10.00 -10.29
C ALA A 26 -12.69 -9.42 -10.71
N ALA A 27 -13.39 -10.10 -11.63
CA ALA A 27 -14.72 -9.70 -12.09
C ALA A 27 -15.77 -9.65 -10.96
N ARG A 28 -15.68 -10.52 -9.94
CA ARG A 28 -16.61 -10.51 -8.78
C ARG A 28 -16.45 -9.25 -7.91
N PHE A 29 -15.28 -8.62 -7.98
CA PHE A 29 -14.96 -7.38 -7.27
C PHE A 29 -15.05 -6.14 -8.19
N GLY A 30 -15.53 -6.30 -9.43
CA GLY A 30 -15.61 -5.20 -10.39
C GLY A 30 -14.26 -4.70 -10.89
N ILE A 31 -13.18 -5.48 -10.70
CA ILE A 31 -11.84 -5.16 -11.19
C ILE A 31 -11.77 -5.59 -12.65
N THR A 32 -11.49 -4.65 -13.56
CA THR A 32 -11.58 -4.89 -15.01
C THR A 32 -10.27 -4.61 -15.73
N ALA A 33 -10.08 -5.21 -16.90
CA ALA A 33 -8.89 -5.03 -17.72
C ALA A 33 -8.72 -3.59 -18.24
N GLN A 34 -9.80 -2.82 -18.32
CA GLN A 34 -9.81 -1.41 -18.70
C GLN A 34 -9.00 -0.54 -17.73
N GLU A 35 -8.85 -0.99 -16.48
CA GLU A 35 -8.13 -0.30 -15.42
C GLU A 35 -6.74 -0.91 -15.17
N ALA A 36 -6.31 -1.90 -15.97
CA ALA A 36 -5.06 -2.61 -15.77
C ALA A 36 -3.85 -1.67 -15.75
N ASP A 37 -3.82 -0.68 -16.64
CA ASP A 37 -2.74 0.31 -16.71
C ASP A 37 -2.69 1.19 -15.44
N THR A 38 -3.87 1.55 -14.91
CA THR A 38 -3.98 2.29 -13.65
C THR A 38 -3.44 1.48 -12.48
N TYR A 39 -3.80 0.20 -12.38
CA TYR A 39 -3.33 -0.67 -11.31
C TYR A 39 -1.83 -0.98 -11.41
N ALA A 40 -1.28 -1.09 -12.62
CA ALA A 40 0.16 -1.23 -12.82
C ALA A 40 0.92 0.04 -12.39
N ALA A 41 0.42 1.23 -12.73
CA ALA A 41 1.00 2.49 -12.27
C ALA A 41 0.90 2.68 -10.76
N ASP A 42 -0.17 2.18 -10.14
CA ASP A 42 -0.31 2.13 -8.68
C ASP A 42 0.69 1.17 -8.05
N GLU A 43 0.88 -0.03 -8.62
CA GLU A 43 1.89 -1.01 -8.19
C GLU A 43 3.30 -0.42 -8.20
N GLU A 44 3.71 0.22 -9.31
CA GLU A 44 5.01 0.91 -9.40
C GLU A 44 5.18 1.99 -8.31
N ARG A 45 4.13 2.79 -8.06
CA ARG A 45 4.17 3.84 -7.04
C ARG A 45 4.32 3.28 -5.63
N LEU A 46 3.74 2.10 -5.37
CA LEU A 46 3.80 1.43 -4.07
C LEU A 46 5.15 0.71 -3.83
N ASP A 47 5.82 0.27 -4.89
CA ASP A 47 7.16 -0.34 -4.84
C ASP A 47 8.27 0.70 -4.62
N HIS A 48 8.05 1.95 -5.02
CA HIS A 48 8.98 3.05 -4.77
C HIS A 48 8.98 3.59 -3.32
N GLY A 49 8.29 2.90 -2.40
CA GLY A 49 8.34 3.17 -0.97
C GLY A 49 7.58 4.45 -0.58
N VAL A 50 6.52 4.29 0.23
CA VAL A 50 6.06 5.38 1.10
C VAL A 50 6.97 5.43 2.33
N ASP A 51 8.29 5.41 2.11
CA ASP A 51 9.31 5.65 3.14
C ASP A 51 9.61 7.15 3.15
N ALA A 52 8.58 7.94 3.41
CA ALA A 52 8.79 9.15 4.17
C ALA A 52 8.61 8.72 5.63
N GLU A 53 9.69 8.18 6.19
CA GLU A 53 9.95 8.33 7.61
C GLU A 53 9.91 9.85 7.88
N GLU A 54 8.72 10.38 8.18
CA GLU A 54 8.66 11.41 9.20
C GLU A 54 9.19 10.66 10.42
N GLU A 55 10.48 10.89 10.72
CA GLU A 55 11.15 10.44 11.94
C GLU A 55 10.08 10.38 13.02
N ALA A 56 9.82 9.19 13.56
CA ALA A 56 9.01 9.12 14.75
C ALA A 56 9.64 10.13 15.71
N ASP A 57 8.87 11.13 16.13
CA ASP A 57 9.29 12.12 17.13
C ASP A 57 9.48 11.37 18.45
N VAL A 58 10.59 10.63 18.54
CA VAL A 58 11.02 9.92 19.72
C VAL A 58 11.70 10.99 20.56
N ASP A 59 10.91 11.69 21.35
CA ASP A 59 11.41 12.47 22.48
C ASP A 59 12.01 11.47 23.49
N GLU A 60 13.25 11.03 23.22
CA GLU A 60 14.09 10.31 24.16
C GLU A 60 14.46 11.26 25.29
N GLY A 61 13.51 11.42 26.22
CA GLY A 61 13.57 11.97 27.56
C GLY A 61 14.73 12.93 27.87
N GLN A 62 14.36 14.16 28.26
CA GLN A 62 15.21 15.04 29.08
C GLN A 62 15.89 14.29 30.24
N LEU A 63 17.08 13.75 29.97
CA LEU A 63 18.14 13.58 30.95
C LEU A 63 19.20 14.63 30.64
N ALA A 64 18.78 15.91 30.68
CA ALA A 64 19.71 16.98 30.97
C ALA A 64 20.07 16.84 32.46
N ALA A 65 21.12 16.06 32.70
CA ALA A 65 21.94 16.24 33.88
C ALA A 65 22.52 17.66 33.84
N GLU A 66 22.15 18.49 34.81
CA GLU A 66 23.02 19.40 35.57
C GLU A 66 22.21 20.16 36.64
#